data_AF-A0A7W8YW21-F1
#
_entry.id   AF-A0A7W8YW21-F1
#
_cell.length_a   1.000
_cell.length_b   1.000
_cell.length_c   1.000
_cell.angle_alpha   90.00
_cell.angle_beta   90.00
_cell.angle_gamma   90.00
#
_symmetry.space_group_name_H-M   'P 1'
#
loop_
_entity.id
_entity.type
_entity.pdbx_description
1 polymer ?
#
loop_
_entity_poly.entity_id
_entity_poly.type
_entity_poly.pdbx_seq_one_letter_code
_entity_poly.pdbx_strand_id
1 'polypeptide(L)'
;MWKPISLNELEEHISLSELEFEDELLNFWKSIRIVPEKWQEKEYGIVGNGFWVVAIFGTEVVYYNDIEEGFNVSEYETYGQIKEYWCNQSELKWEITELFERIRSSNNLAIVNNSGQAPMQTNKLTIQILAYRELEDFNIDLAVDWAVEMLTLGYETPSVLILAGISKPTSFFEAEKYLLNSLNELGIVLPERHEAIIGYCKHFIEEIGKSVSVKTNLYKLYKIAQTIRDENSVFDFYLFYWAWSDLDYGQIYQHYVPEATKDNIEILLIKRAKEWLKDHQFSLDIKE
;
A
#
# COMPACT_ATOMS: atom_id res chain seq x y z
N MET A 1 3.40 40.35 -30.56
CA MET A 1 4.42 40.03 -29.53
C MET A 1 3.72 39.12 -28.54
N TRP A 2 4.26 37.92 -28.32
CA TRP A 2 3.72 36.98 -27.35
C TRP A 2 3.78 37.57 -25.93
N LYS A 3 2.81 37.23 -25.09
CA LYS A 3 2.71 37.67 -23.70
C LYS A 3 2.36 36.45 -22.84
N PRO A 4 3.07 36.25 -21.71
CA PRO A 4 2.74 35.13 -20.84
C PRO A 4 1.33 35.20 -20.28
N ILE A 5 0.70 34.03 -20.15
CA ILE A 5 -0.62 33.88 -19.52
C ILE A 5 -0.59 34.41 -18.09
N SER A 6 -1.63 35.13 -17.70
CA SER A 6 -1.81 35.54 -16.30
C SER A 6 -2.28 34.37 -15.43
N LEU A 7 -2.07 34.49 -14.11
CA LEU A 7 -2.55 33.47 -13.17
C LEU A 7 -4.09 33.31 -13.25
N ASN A 8 -4.83 34.42 -13.35
CA ASN A 8 -6.29 34.37 -13.43
C ASN A 8 -6.78 33.64 -14.70
N GLU A 9 -6.17 33.91 -15.85
CA GLU A 9 -6.51 33.22 -17.10
C GLU A 9 -6.19 31.71 -16.98
N LEU A 10 -5.04 31.36 -16.40
CA LEU A 10 -4.69 29.95 -16.13
C LEU A 10 -5.69 29.28 -15.18
N GLU A 11 -6.09 29.95 -14.10
CA GLU A 11 -7.08 29.45 -13.15
C GLU A 11 -8.44 29.21 -13.81
N GLU A 12 -8.84 30.03 -14.79
CA GLU A 12 -10.03 29.79 -15.60
C GLU A 12 -9.90 28.50 -16.44
N HIS A 13 -8.74 28.27 -17.09
CA HIS A 13 -8.48 27.03 -17.84
C HIS A 13 -8.51 25.79 -16.94
N ILE A 14 -7.91 25.87 -15.75
CA ILE A 14 -7.93 24.78 -14.77
C ILE A 14 -9.37 24.53 -14.31
N SER A 15 -10.11 25.57 -13.94
CA SER A 15 -11.49 25.46 -13.45
C SER A 15 -12.41 24.82 -14.48
N LEU A 16 -12.27 25.18 -15.77
CA LEU A 16 -13.02 24.55 -16.85
C LEU A 16 -12.70 23.06 -16.99
N SER A 17 -11.42 22.69 -16.89
CA SER A 17 -10.99 21.27 -16.94
C SER A 17 -11.50 20.48 -15.73
N GLU A 18 -11.53 21.09 -14.54
CA GLU A 18 -12.02 20.46 -13.31
C GLU A 18 -13.50 20.06 -13.39
N LEU A 19 -14.32 20.78 -14.16
CA LEU A 19 -15.72 20.42 -14.39
C LEU A 19 -15.89 19.10 -15.14
N GLU A 20 -14.85 18.67 -15.85
CA GLU A 20 -14.84 17.45 -16.64
C GLU A 20 -14.23 16.25 -15.91
N PHE A 21 -13.70 16.46 -14.70
CA PHE A 21 -13.16 15.40 -13.87
C PHE A 21 -14.27 14.77 -13.04
N GLU A 22 -14.45 13.46 -13.21
CA GLU A 22 -15.41 12.66 -12.49
C GLU A 22 -14.69 11.62 -11.61
N ASP A 23 -15.30 11.29 -10.47
CA ASP A 23 -14.91 10.18 -9.59
C ASP A 23 -13.40 10.12 -9.27
N GLU A 24 -12.75 9.00 -9.60
CA GLU A 24 -11.36 8.70 -9.29
C GLU A 24 -10.38 9.69 -9.94
N LEU A 25 -10.70 10.18 -11.15
CA LEU A 25 -9.85 11.13 -11.86
C LEU A 25 -9.83 12.49 -11.14
N LEU A 26 -10.97 12.90 -10.58
CA LEU A 26 -11.06 14.12 -9.77
C LEU A 26 -10.27 14.01 -8.47
N ASN A 27 -10.32 12.86 -7.81
CA ASN A 27 -9.54 12.62 -6.59
C ASN A 27 -8.05 12.59 -6.89
N PHE A 28 -7.65 11.92 -7.98
CA PHE A 28 -6.28 11.92 -8.45
C PHE A 28 -5.78 13.34 -8.70
N TRP A 29 -6.51 14.13 -9.49
CA TRP A 29 -6.18 15.54 -9.75
C TRP A 29 -6.00 16.34 -8.44
N LYS A 30 -6.94 16.21 -7.50
CA LYS A 30 -6.88 16.92 -6.20
C LYS A 30 -5.66 16.55 -5.37
N SER A 31 -5.13 15.34 -5.50
CA SER A 31 -3.97 14.87 -4.73
C SER A 31 -2.63 15.34 -5.29
N ILE A 32 -2.54 15.58 -6.61
CA ILE A 32 -1.29 16.01 -7.26
C ILE A 32 -1.25 17.51 -7.55
N ARG A 33 -2.39 18.20 -7.58
CA ARG A 33 -2.44 19.64 -7.86
C ARG A 33 -1.74 20.45 -6.79
N ILE A 34 -1.08 21.51 -7.21
CA ILE A 34 -0.49 22.52 -6.34
C ILE A 34 -1.13 23.88 -6.61
N VAL A 35 -0.90 24.85 -5.72
CA VAL A 35 -1.15 26.26 -6.07
C VAL A 35 -0.22 26.59 -7.24
N PRO A 36 -0.71 27.13 -8.38
CA PRO A 36 0.14 27.36 -9.54
C PRO A 36 1.37 28.20 -9.21
N GLU A 37 2.55 27.73 -9.62
CA GLU A 37 3.84 28.37 -9.35
C GLU A 37 4.65 28.48 -10.64
N LYS A 38 5.37 29.60 -10.85
CA LYS A 38 6.30 29.72 -11.99
C LYS A 38 7.58 28.94 -11.73
N TRP A 39 7.87 27.96 -12.58
CA TRP A 39 9.12 27.20 -12.55
C TRP A 39 9.97 27.53 -13.78
N GLN A 40 11.29 27.55 -13.60
CA GLN A 40 12.24 27.90 -14.64
C GLN A 40 12.40 26.75 -15.65
N GLU A 41 12.36 27.10 -16.92
CA GLU A 41 12.68 26.22 -18.05
C GLU A 41 13.80 26.90 -18.85
N LYS A 42 14.81 26.13 -19.27
CA LYS A 42 16.13 26.64 -19.68
C LYS A 42 16.22 27.03 -21.16
N GLU A 43 15.30 26.59 -22.00
CA GLU A 43 15.37 26.80 -23.45
C GLU A 43 14.52 27.98 -23.89
N TYR A 44 13.21 27.95 -23.58
CA TYR A 44 12.23 28.90 -24.09
C TYR A 44 11.49 29.66 -22.97
N GLY A 45 11.43 29.10 -21.76
CA GLY A 45 10.75 29.70 -20.61
C GLY A 45 11.41 30.94 -20.04
N ILE A 46 12.69 31.22 -20.36
CA ILE A 46 13.47 32.32 -19.75
C ILE A 46 12.79 33.68 -19.92
N VAL A 47 12.27 33.97 -21.12
CA VAL A 47 11.69 35.30 -21.43
C VAL A 47 10.38 35.54 -20.67
N GLY A 48 9.63 34.47 -20.39
CA GLY A 48 8.37 34.51 -19.62
C GLY A 48 8.55 34.38 -18.10
N ASN A 49 9.80 34.34 -17.60
CA ASN A 49 10.14 33.99 -16.22
C ASN A 49 9.63 32.59 -15.83
N GLY A 50 9.78 31.63 -16.74
CA GLY A 50 9.36 30.26 -16.58
C GLY A 50 7.92 29.99 -17.04
N PHE A 51 7.47 28.75 -16.82
CA PHE A 51 6.10 28.30 -17.08
C PHE A 51 5.37 28.02 -15.78
N TRP A 52 4.04 28.06 -15.82
CA TRP A 52 3.23 27.78 -14.64
C TRP A 52 3.12 26.28 -14.43
N VAL A 53 3.66 25.76 -13.34
CA VAL A 53 3.44 24.38 -12.87
C VAL A 53 2.18 24.35 -12.03
N VAL A 54 1.31 23.38 -12.31
CA VAL A 54 -0.02 23.24 -11.70
C VAL A 54 -0.19 21.93 -10.92
N ALA A 55 0.68 20.95 -11.15
CA ALA A 55 0.69 19.70 -10.39
C ALA A 55 2.10 19.09 -10.32
N ILE A 56 2.34 18.30 -9.28
CA ILE A 56 3.56 17.51 -9.07
C ILE A 56 3.15 16.06 -8.80
N PHE A 57 3.71 15.12 -9.55
CA PHE A 57 3.46 13.69 -9.40
C PHE A 57 4.77 12.91 -9.45
N GLY A 58 5.22 12.39 -8.31
CA GLY A 58 6.52 11.71 -8.21
C GLY A 58 7.67 12.64 -8.61
N THR A 59 8.38 12.31 -9.69
CA THR A 59 9.46 13.12 -10.26
C THR A 59 9.03 13.89 -11.52
N GLU A 60 7.73 14.00 -11.78
CA GLU A 60 7.16 14.71 -12.92
C GLU A 60 6.34 15.93 -12.45
N VAL A 61 6.26 16.94 -13.31
CA VAL A 61 5.41 18.12 -13.15
C VAL A 61 4.49 18.30 -14.34
N VAL A 62 3.27 18.77 -14.07
CA VAL A 62 2.34 19.25 -15.10
C VAL A 62 2.46 20.76 -15.16
N TYR A 63 2.77 21.30 -16.33
CA TYR A 63 2.94 22.74 -16.53
C TYR A 63 2.19 23.25 -17.76
N TYR A 64 1.80 24.52 -17.73
CA TYR A 64 1.18 25.19 -18.85
C TYR A 64 2.24 25.94 -19.66
N ASN A 65 2.42 25.53 -20.91
CA ASN A 65 3.27 26.22 -21.88
C ASN A 65 2.45 27.31 -22.57
N ASP A 66 2.60 28.54 -22.09
CA ASP A 66 1.88 29.69 -22.63
C ASP A 66 2.41 30.20 -23.99
N ILE A 67 3.52 29.64 -24.52
CA ILE A 67 3.97 29.87 -25.91
C ILE A 67 3.13 29.05 -26.89
N GLU A 68 2.84 27.80 -26.51
CA GLU A 68 2.16 26.82 -27.36
C GLU A 68 0.68 26.66 -27.02
N GLU A 69 0.22 27.32 -25.95
CA GLU A 69 -1.16 27.34 -25.44
C GLU A 69 -1.66 25.94 -25.02
N GLY A 70 -0.83 25.19 -24.27
CA GLY A 70 -1.19 23.82 -23.84
C GLY A 70 -0.50 23.33 -22.57
N PHE A 71 -1.09 22.32 -21.94
CA PHE A 71 -0.50 21.60 -20.81
C PHE A 71 0.47 20.53 -21.28
N ASN A 72 1.52 20.32 -20.49
CA ASN A 72 2.60 19.39 -20.79
C ASN A 72 3.10 18.74 -19.50
N VAL A 73 3.65 17.53 -19.61
CA VAL A 73 4.32 16.81 -18.51
C VAL A 73 5.82 16.76 -18.76
N SER A 74 6.61 17.02 -17.72
CA SER A 74 8.06 16.95 -17.80
C SER A 74 8.64 16.47 -16.47
N GLU A 75 9.78 15.80 -16.50
CA GLU A 75 10.51 15.46 -15.29
C GLU A 75 11.04 16.73 -14.58
N TYR A 76 11.34 16.59 -13.29
CA TYR A 76 12.14 17.55 -12.55
C TYR A 76 13.11 16.83 -11.60
N GLU A 77 14.30 17.41 -11.42
CA GLU A 77 15.30 16.92 -10.45
C GLU A 77 15.50 17.91 -9.29
N THR A 78 15.23 19.19 -9.53
CA THR A 78 15.34 20.27 -8.55
C THR A 78 14.03 21.05 -8.55
N TYR A 79 13.43 21.21 -7.36
CA TYR A 79 12.20 21.98 -7.20
C TYR A 79 12.35 23.37 -7.83
N GLY A 80 11.37 23.79 -8.62
CA GLY A 80 11.41 25.06 -9.35
C GLY A 80 12.08 25.00 -10.73
N GLN A 81 12.51 23.83 -11.21
CA GLN A 81 13.11 23.65 -12.54
C GLN A 81 12.40 22.56 -13.33
N ILE A 82 11.87 22.93 -14.51
CA ILE A 82 11.36 22.00 -15.50
C ILE A 82 12.54 21.45 -16.31
N LYS A 83 12.65 20.12 -16.45
CA LYS A 83 13.81 19.48 -17.07
C LYS A 83 13.79 19.60 -18.60
N GLU A 84 12.66 19.27 -19.21
CA GLU A 84 12.50 19.21 -20.66
C GLU A 84 11.35 20.11 -21.13
N TYR A 85 11.60 20.83 -22.23
CA TYR A 85 10.59 21.61 -22.93
C TYR A 85 9.75 20.70 -23.85
N TRP A 86 8.43 20.84 -23.73
CA TRP A 86 7.45 20.23 -24.60
C TRP A 86 6.50 21.27 -25.17
N CYS A 87 6.03 21.02 -26.40
CA CYS A 87 5.19 21.92 -27.19
C CYS A 87 3.82 21.33 -27.55
N ASN A 88 3.29 20.47 -26.69
CA ASN A 88 1.95 19.93 -26.91
C ASN A 88 0.90 21.01 -26.65
N GLN A 89 -0.19 20.92 -27.40
CA GLN A 89 -1.39 21.75 -27.25
C GLN A 89 -2.49 20.99 -26.49
N SER A 90 -2.09 20.23 -25.47
CA SER A 90 -3.01 19.36 -24.73
C SER A 90 -3.86 20.15 -23.76
N GLU A 91 -5.12 19.75 -23.63
CA GLU A 91 -5.96 20.17 -22.51
C GLU A 91 -5.49 19.46 -21.23
N LEU A 92 -5.64 20.11 -20.08
CA LEU A 92 -5.20 19.56 -18.78
C LEU A 92 -5.75 18.15 -18.56
N LYS A 93 -7.01 17.92 -18.95
CA LYS A 93 -7.67 16.64 -18.75
C LYS A 93 -6.95 15.47 -19.39
N TRP A 94 -6.39 15.65 -20.58
CA TRP A 94 -5.68 14.58 -21.27
C TRP A 94 -4.40 14.21 -20.53
N GLU A 95 -3.62 15.20 -20.09
CA GLU A 95 -2.39 14.99 -19.32
C GLU A 95 -2.68 14.30 -17.97
N ILE A 96 -3.73 14.73 -17.26
CA ILE A 96 -4.12 14.10 -15.98
C ILE A 96 -4.66 12.69 -16.19
N THR A 97 -5.46 12.46 -17.24
CA THR A 97 -5.96 11.13 -17.58
C THR A 97 -4.81 10.19 -17.93
N GLU A 98 -3.81 10.66 -18.68
CA GLU A 98 -2.64 9.85 -19.01
C GLU A 98 -1.86 9.46 -17.76
N LEU A 99 -1.55 10.42 -16.88
CA LEU A 99 -0.89 10.16 -15.60
C LEU A 99 -1.69 9.18 -14.73
N PHE A 100 -3.02 9.35 -14.67
CA PHE A 100 -3.91 8.45 -13.94
C PHE A 100 -3.90 7.04 -14.51
N GLU A 101 -3.97 6.88 -15.83
CA GLU A 101 -3.92 5.57 -16.49
C GLU A 101 -2.54 4.92 -16.39
N ARG A 102 -1.43 5.65 -16.22
CA ARG A 102 -0.11 5.06 -15.89
C ARG A 102 -0.16 4.34 -14.54
N ILE A 103 -0.85 4.91 -13.56
CA ILE A 103 -1.08 4.26 -12.25
C ILE A 103 -2.01 3.07 -12.43
N ARG A 104 -3.13 3.25 -13.14
CA ARG A 104 -4.14 2.21 -13.33
C ARG A 104 -3.65 1.02 -14.15
N SER A 105 -2.81 1.24 -15.16
CA SER A 105 -2.19 0.20 -15.99
C SER A 105 -1.07 -0.54 -15.27
N SER A 106 -0.26 0.16 -14.47
CA SER A 106 0.70 -0.44 -13.53
C SER A 106 -0.02 -1.33 -12.52
N ASN A 107 -1.20 -0.90 -12.07
CA ASN A 107 -2.09 -1.66 -11.22
C ASN A 107 -2.80 -2.81 -11.96
N ASN A 108 -3.19 -2.69 -13.23
CA ASN A 108 -3.80 -3.78 -14.00
C ASN A 108 -2.85 -4.94 -14.29
N LEU A 109 -1.53 -4.70 -14.38
CA LEU A 109 -0.53 -5.78 -14.37
C LEU A 109 -0.45 -6.50 -13.01
N ALA A 110 -0.88 -5.85 -11.92
CA ALA A 110 -1.02 -6.43 -10.60
C ALA A 110 -2.43 -7.01 -10.30
N ILE A 111 -3.48 -6.51 -10.97
CA ILE A 111 -4.92 -6.73 -10.70
C ILE A 111 -5.57 -7.81 -11.59
N VAL A 112 -4.83 -8.50 -12.49
CA VAL A 112 -5.38 -9.75 -13.10
C VAL A 112 -5.76 -10.81 -12.03
N ASN A 113 -5.47 -10.58 -10.74
CA ASN A 113 -5.99 -11.33 -9.62
C ASN A 113 -6.96 -10.49 -8.75
N ASN A 114 -8.25 -10.79 -8.86
CA ASN A 114 -9.39 -10.48 -7.97
C ASN A 114 -10.21 -9.20 -8.17
N SER A 115 -11.52 -9.41 -8.34
CA SER A 115 -12.59 -8.42 -8.35
C SER A 115 -13.66 -8.74 -7.31
N GLY A 116 -14.19 -7.69 -6.64
CA GLY A 116 -15.43 -7.72 -5.85
C GLY A 116 -15.31 -7.13 -4.44
N GLN A 117 -15.92 -5.95 -4.23
CA GLN A 117 -16.04 -5.29 -2.92
C GLN A 117 -16.94 -6.08 -1.95
N ALA A 118 -16.46 -6.20 -0.70
CA ALA A 118 -17.10 -6.77 0.48
C ALA A 118 -16.61 -5.99 1.72
N PRO A 119 -17.32 -5.99 2.87
CA PRO A 119 -16.86 -5.37 4.12
C PRO A 119 -15.41 -5.75 4.38
N MET A 120 -14.57 -4.76 4.72
CA MET A 120 -13.10 -4.81 4.70
C MET A 120 -12.56 -6.22 4.94
N GLN A 121 -12.40 -6.96 3.84
CA GLN A 121 -11.86 -8.30 3.88
C GLN A 121 -10.41 -8.10 4.33
N THR A 122 -10.11 -8.42 5.60
CA THR A 122 -8.94 -7.89 6.29
C THR A 122 -7.68 -8.18 5.49
N ASN A 123 -7.12 -7.15 4.83
CA ASN A 123 -6.00 -7.34 3.94
C ASN A 123 -4.75 -7.68 4.77
N LYS A 124 -3.87 -8.50 4.19
CA LYS A 124 -2.62 -8.96 4.79
C LYS A 124 -1.80 -7.82 5.43
N LEU A 125 -1.72 -6.66 4.76
CA LEU A 125 -1.01 -5.50 5.32
C LEU A 125 -1.70 -4.97 6.57
N THR A 126 -3.02 -4.84 6.56
CA THR A 126 -3.77 -4.41 7.76
C THR A 126 -3.51 -5.35 8.93
N ILE A 127 -3.54 -6.67 8.72
CA ILE A 127 -3.27 -7.64 9.81
C ILE A 127 -1.83 -7.44 10.35
N GLN A 128 -0.85 -7.21 9.46
CA GLN A 128 0.53 -6.92 9.86
C GLN A 128 0.63 -5.61 10.65
N ILE A 129 -0.06 -4.57 10.20
CA ILE A 129 -0.13 -3.28 10.89
C ILE A 129 -0.74 -3.44 12.27
N LEU A 130 -1.83 -4.19 12.42
CA LEU A 130 -2.47 -4.35 13.73
C LEU A 130 -1.61 -5.14 14.72
N ALA A 131 -0.71 -6.00 14.24
CA ALA A 131 0.20 -6.78 15.06
C ALA A 131 1.59 -6.16 15.26
N TYR A 132 1.87 -4.98 14.67
CA TYR A 132 3.24 -4.47 14.52
C TYR A 132 4.02 -4.36 15.85
N ARG A 133 3.35 -4.05 16.96
CA ARG A 133 3.97 -3.92 18.30
C ARG A 133 4.47 -5.25 18.87
N GLU A 134 3.92 -6.36 18.39
CA GLU A 134 4.23 -7.71 18.86
C GLU A 134 5.26 -8.42 17.99
N LEU A 135 5.70 -7.77 16.89
CA LEU A 135 6.63 -8.32 15.92
C LEU A 135 8.03 -7.74 16.15
N GLU A 136 8.93 -8.56 16.68
CA GLU A 136 10.31 -8.17 17.06
C GLU A 136 11.10 -7.53 15.90
N ASP A 137 10.91 -8.02 14.67
CA ASP A 137 11.59 -7.56 13.45
C ASP A 137 10.62 -6.89 12.45
N PHE A 138 9.65 -6.12 12.95
CA PHE A 138 8.68 -5.46 12.07
C PHE A 138 9.35 -4.47 11.11
N ASN A 139 9.15 -4.66 9.80
CA ASN A 139 9.56 -3.69 8.79
C ASN A 139 8.55 -2.56 8.70
N ILE A 140 8.90 -1.39 9.23
CA ILE A 140 8.04 -0.20 9.23
C ILE A 140 7.71 0.34 7.84
N ASP A 141 8.49 0.00 6.80
CA ASP A 141 8.14 0.35 5.42
C ASP A 141 6.77 -0.22 5.00
N LEU A 142 6.30 -1.28 5.66
CA LEU A 142 4.97 -1.86 5.45
C LEU A 142 3.84 -0.90 5.87
N ALA A 143 4.10 0.06 6.76
CA ALA A 143 3.11 1.09 7.12
C ALA A 143 2.87 2.05 5.94
N VAL A 144 3.90 2.35 5.16
CA VAL A 144 3.78 3.14 3.93
C VAL A 144 3.02 2.33 2.87
N ASP A 145 3.34 1.04 2.70
CA ASP A 145 2.58 0.17 1.79
C ASP A 145 1.10 0.09 2.17
N TRP A 146 0.84 -0.06 3.47
CA TRP A 146 -0.52 -0.11 3.99
C TRP A 146 -1.26 1.21 3.73
N ALA A 147 -0.61 2.36 3.92
CA ALA A 147 -1.23 3.66 3.64
C ALA A 147 -1.56 3.83 2.15
N VAL A 148 -0.67 3.41 1.25
CA VAL A 148 -0.95 3.39 -0.20
C VAL A 148 -2.16 2.48 -0.48
N GLU A 149 -2.23 1.31 0.15
CA GLU A 149 -3.37 0.41 0.02
C GLU A 149 -4.68 1.04 0.55
N MET A 150 -4.63 1.79 1.65
CA MET A 150 -5.81 2.49 2.15
C MET A 150 -6.31 3.52 1.13
N LEU A 151 -5.40 4.26 0.50
CA LEU A 151 -5.76 5.20 -0.57
C LEU A 151 -6.37 4.48 -1.79
N THR A 152 -5.82 3.34 -2.21
CA THR A 152 -6.39 2.58 -3.35
C THR A 152 -7.78 2.01 -3.05
N LEU A 153 -8.09 1.78 -1.78
CA LEU A 153 -9.40 1.36 -1.31
C LEU A 153 -10.37 2.54 -1.08
N GLY A 154 -9.93 3.79 -1.28
CA GLY A 154 -10.74 5.01 -1.11
C GLY A 154 -10.78 5.56 0.32
N TYR A 155 -9.95 5.05 1.23
CA TYR A 155 -9.82 5.56 2.59
C TYR A 155 -8.78 6.67 2.63
N GLU A 156 -9.25 7.92 2.66
CA GLU A 156 -8.40 9.10 2.66
C GLU A 156 -8.51 9.89 3.97
N THR A 157 -7.38 10.07 4.64
CA THR A 157 -7.24 10.97 5.79
C THR A 157 -5.93 11.76 5.67
N PRO A 158 -5.78 12.91 6.34
CA PRO A 158 -4.53 13.67 6.31
C PRO A 158 -3.30 12.83 6.68
N SER A 159 -3.41 11.97 7.70
CA SER A 159 -2.29 11.12 8.12
C SER A 159 -2.04 9.96 7.16
N VAL A 160 -3.06 9.40 6.51
CA VAL A 160 -2.88 8.36 5.48
C VAL A 160 -2.14 8.95 4.27
N LEU A 161 -2.51 10.14 3.81
CA LEU A 161 -1.84 10.83 2.70
C LEU A 161 -0.37 11.11 3.02
N ILE A 162 -0.09 11.62 4.24
CA ILE A 162 1.29 11.86 4.66
C ILE A 162 2.09 10.55 4.71
N LEU A 163 1.54 9.52 5.36
CA LEU A 163 2.20 8.23 5.51
C LEU A 163 2.51 7.57 4.16
N ALA A 164 1.57 7.63 3.21
CA ALA A 164 1.76 7.10 1.86
C ALA A 164 2.84 7.86 1.08
N GLY A 165 3.03 9.15 1.37
CA GLY A 165 4.06 10.00 0.75
C GLY A 165 5.46 9.84 1.35
N ILE A 166 5.64 9.09 2.43
CA ILE A 166 6.97 8.92 3.05
C ILE A 166 7.85 8.04 2.16
N SER A 167 9.03 8.54 1.81
CA SER A 167 10.03 7.78 1.05
C SER A 167 10.58 6.62 1.86
N LYS A 168 10.82 5.48 1.21
CA LYS A 168 11.46 4.30 1.81
C LYS A 168 12.97 4.27 1.52
N PRO A 169 13.81 3.73 2.42
CA PRO A 169 13.45 3.20 3.74
C PRO A 169 13.09 4.32 4.72
N THR A 170 12.04 4.10 5.52
CA THR A 170 11.54 5.12 6.45
C THR A 170 12.08 4.96 7.87
N SER A 171 12.08 6.06 8.62
CA SER A 171 12.37 6.06 10.05
C SER A 171 11.19 5.47 10.82
N PHE A 172 11.47 4.53 11.74
CA PHE A 172 10.45 3.94 12.58
C PHE A 172 9.61 4.99 13.32
N PHE A 173 10.27 5.94 13.96
CA PHE A 173 9.61 6.99 14.74
C PHE A 173 8.74 7.92 13.90
N GLU A 174 9.15 8.19 12.65
CA GLU A 174 8.41 9.08 11.76
C GLU A 174 7.16 8.38 11.22
N ALA A 175 7.34 7.19 10.64
CA ALA A 175 6.24 6.43 10.08
C ALA A 175 5.26 5.94 11.15
N GLU A 176 5.73 5.51 12.33
CA GLU A 176 4.85 5.07 13.42
C GLU A 176 3.92 6.20 13.88
N LYS A 177 4.43 7.44 13.98
CA LYS A 177 3.60 8.60 14.35
C LYS A 177 2.41 8.75 13.39
N TYR A 178 2.67 8.75 12.10
CA TYR A 178 1.60 8.89 11.10
C TYR A 178 0.74 7.65 11.01
N LEU A 179 1.30 6.45 11.21
CA LEU A 179 0.53 5.22 11.28
C LEU A 179 -0.52 5.25 12.40
N LEU A 180 -0.12 5.63 13.62
CA LEU A 180 -1.03 5.71 14.75
C LEU A 180 -2.11 6.77 14.54
N ASN A 181 -1.74 7.91 13.95
CA ASN A 181 -2.72 8.93 13.60
C ASN A 181 -3.69 8.44 12.52
N SER A 182 -3.21 7.75 11.49
CA SER A 182 -4.04 7.17 10.43
C SER A 182 -5.03 6.16 11.00
N LEU A 183 -4.58 5.25 11.86
CA LEU A 183 -5.46 4.29 12.53
C LEU A 183 -6.55 5.01 13.34
N ASN A 184 -6.17 6.04 14.10
CA ASN A 184 -7.13 6.82 14.88
C ASN A 184 -8.12 7.60 14.00
N GLU A 185 -7.66 8.23 12.92
CA GLU A 185 -8.50 8.98 11.97
C GLU A 185 -9.48 8.06 11.21
N LEU A 186 -9.07 6.83 10.92
CA LEU A 186 -9.90 5.79 10.30
C LEU A 186 -10.81 5.05 11.31
N GLY A 187 -10.76 5.40 12.61
CA GLY A 187 -11.53 4.70 13.64
C GLY A 187 -11.08 3.27 13.92
N ILE A 188 -9.88 2.88 13.47
CA ILE A 188 -9.31 1.55 13.65
C ILE A 188 -8.65 1.48 15.03
N VAL A 189 -9.24 0.67 15.91
CA VAL A 189 -8.72 0.42 17.25
C VAL A 189 -7.66 -0.67 17.19
N LEU A 190 -6.48 -0.41 17.76
CA LEU A 190 -5.46 -1.44 17.90
C LEU A 190 -5.98 -2.55 18.84
N PRO A 191 -5.91 -3.82 18.41
CA PRO A 191 -6.33 -4.94 19.25
C PRO A 191 -5.44 -5.09 20.48
N GLU A 192 -5.97 -5.75 21.50
CA GLU A 192 -5.16 -6.23 22.62
C GLU A 192 -4.11 -7.23 22.11
N ARG A 193 -2.98 -7.32 22.82
CA ARG A 193 -1.82 -8.15 22.44
C ARG A 193 -2.22 -9.53 21.92
N HIS A 194 -3.06 -10.24 22.68
CA HIS A 194 -3.51 -11.59 22.33
C HIS A 194 -4.27 -11.63 21.00
N GLU A 195 -5.21 -10.71 20.80
CA GLU A 195 -6.03 -10.64 19.60
C GLU A 195 -5.19 -10.26 18.36
N ALA A 196 -4.21 -9.37 18.54
CA ALA A 196 -3.28 -8.96 17.50
C ALA A 196 -2.49 -10.16 16.95
N ILE A 197 -1.95 -10.97 17.87
CA ILE A 197 -1.14 -12.14 17.54
C ILE A 197 -1.99 -13.22 16.87
N ILE A 198 -3.18 -13.49 17.40
CA ILE A 198 -4.11 -14.48 16.84
C ILE A 198 -4.55 -14.07 15.44
N GLY A 199 -4.89 -12.79 15.23
CA GLY A 199 -5.21 -12.25 13.92
C GLY A 199 -4.06 -12.43 12.92
N TYR A 200 -2.83 -12.16 13.35
CA TYR A 200 -1.65 -12.33 12.51
C TYR A 200 -1.37 -13.80 12.17
N CYS A 201 -1.47 -14.70 13.14
CA CYS A 201 -1.31 -16.13 12.92
C CYS A 201 -2.39 -16.69 11.99
N LYS A 202 -3.64 -16.24 12.15
CA LYS A 202 -4.79 -16.68 11.36
C LYS A 202 -4.53 -16.56 9.87
N HIS A 203 -3.91 -15.48 9.39
CA HIS A 203 -3.54 -15.33 7.98
C HIS A 203 -2.70 -16.51 7.45
N PHE A 204 -1.66 -16.93 8.19
CA PHE A 204 -0.83 -18.06 7.78
C PHE A 204 -1.56 -19.40 7.88
N ILE A 205 -2.41 -19.55 8.89
CA ILE A 205 -3.20 -20.76 9.11
C ILE A 205 -4.26 -20.91 8.01
N GLU A 206 -4.87 -19.83 7.55
CA GLU A 206 -5.77 -19.81 6.39
C GLU A 206 -5.08 -20.28 5.13
N GLU A 207 -3.88 -19.78 4.85
CA GLU A 207 -3.10 -20.19 3.68
C GLU A 207 -2.69 -21.67 3.76
N ILE A 208 -2.30 -22.16 4.95
CA ILE A 208 -2.07 -23.60 5.18
C ILE A 208 -3.36 -24.39 4.92
N GLY A 209 -4.51 -23.94 5.44
CA GLY A 209 -5.80 -24.59 5.22
C GLY A 209 -6.23 -24.67 3.76
N LYS A 210 -5.77 -23.72 2.92
CA LYS A 210 -5.94 -23.69 1.46
C LYS A 210 -4.85 -24.45 0.70
N SER A 211 -3.90 -25.08 1.40
CA SER A 211 -2.74 -25.77 0.81
C SER A 211 -1.78 -24.83 0.06
N VAL A 212 -1.70 -23.56 0.44
CA VAL A 212 -0.82 -22.56 -0.18
C VAL A 212 0.45 -22.38 0.65
N SER A 213 1.62 -22.57 0.02
CA SER A 213 2.95 -22.34 0.61
C SER A 213 3.12 -22.96 2.00
N VAL A 214 2.61 -24.19 2.20
CA VAL A 214 2.39 -24.82 3.51
C VAL A 214 3.63 -24.78 4.42
N LYS A 215 4.78 -25.29 3.95
CA LYS A 215 6.04 -25.28 4.73
C LYS A 215 6.50 -23.87 5.09
N THR A 216 6.39 -22.92 4.16
CA THR A 216 6.81 -21.53 4.39
C THR A 216 5.94 -20.86 5.44
N ASN A 217 4.63 -21.07 5.39
CA ASN A 217 3.69 -20.51 6.37
C ASN A 217 3.83 -21.18 7.74
N LEU A 218 4.11 -22.49 7.78
CA LEU A 218 4.44 -23.21 9.01
C LEU A 218 5.71 -22.64 9.67
N TYR A 219 6.75 -22.35 8.89
CA TYR A 219 7.98 -21.74 9.41
C TYR A 219 7.73 -20.36 10.04
N LYS A 220 6.86 -19.54 9.43
CA LYS A 220 6.47 -18.24 10.01
C LYS A 220 5.76 -18.41 11.34
N LEU A 221 4.80 -19.34 11.43
CA LEU A 221 4.10 -19.67 12.68
C LEU A 221 5.06 -20.16 13.76
N TYR A 222 6.03 -21.01 13.40
CA TYR A 222 7.08 -21.45 14.32
C TYR A 222 7.93 -20.30 14.86
N LYS A 223 8.31 -19.34 14.01
CA LYS A 223 9.06 -18.14 14.43
C LYS A 223 8.26 -17.31 15.43
N ILE A 224 6.98 -17.10 15.15
CA ILE A 224 6.06 -16.36 16.03
C ILE A 224 5.92 -17.07 17.38
N ALA A 225 5.70 -18.39 17.38
CA ALA A 225 5.52 -19.19 18.59
C ALA A 225 6.75 -19.18 19.53
N GLN A 226 7.97 -18.94 19.02
CA GLN A 226 9.16 -18.79 19.86
C GLN A 226 9.21 -17.48 20.64
N THR A 227 8.70 -16.41 20.04
CA THR A 227 8.68 -15.07 20.63
C THR A 227 7.56 -14.95 21.66
N ILE A 228 6.47 -15.70 21.47
CA ILE A 228 5.22 -15.58 22.23
C ILE A 228 5.06 -16.84 23.09
N ARG A 229 5.96 -16.97 24.08
CA ARG A 229 6.15 -18.20 24.87
C ARG A 229 4.94 -18.66 25.68
N ASP A 230 3.93 -17.81 25.87
CA ASP A 230 2.77 -18.09 26.73
C ASP A 230 1.46 -18.31 25.94
N GLU A 231 1.46 -18.22 24.60
CA GLU A 231 0.25 -18.45 23.80
C GLU A 231 0.13 -19.89 23.31
N ASN A 232 -0.63 -20.67 24.09
CA ASN A 232 -0.98 -22.05 23.73
C ASN A 232 -1.74 -22.17 22.41
N SER A 233 -2.42 -21.10 21.97
CA SER A 233 -3.33 -21.13 20.82
C SER A 233 -2.66 -21.53 19.51
N VAL A 234 -1.35 -21.29 19.33
CA VAL A 234 -0.60 -21.66 18.12
C VAL A 234 0.50 -22.69 18.36
N PHE A 235 0.59 -23.23 19.57
CA PHE A 235 1.66 -24.15 19.97
C PHE A 235 1.68 -25.45 19.15
N ASP A 236 0.52 -25.93 18.68
CA ASP A 236 0.46 -27.11 17.83
C ASP A 236 1.27 -26.92 16.54
N PHE A 237 1.26 -25.72 15.96
CA PHE A 237 2.03 -25.42 14.74
C PHE A 237 3.54 -25.44 14.99
N TYR A 238 3.98 -25.09 16.20
CA TYR A 238 5.37 -25.28 16.62
C TYR A 238 5.75 -26.77 16.64
N LEU A 239 4.88 -27.63 17.17
CA LEU A 239 5.10 -29.09 17.18
C LEU A 239 5.13 -29.66 15.75
N PHE A 240 4.22 -29.23 14.89
CA PHE A 240 4.21 -29.63 13.48
C PHE A 240 5.47 -29.22 12.74
N TYR A 241 6.04 -28.04 13.03
CA TYR A 241 7.30 -27.62 12.42
C TYR A 241 8.45 -28.57 12.76
N TRP A 242 8.62 -28.89 14.05
CA TRP A 242 9.66 -29.83 14.46
C TRP A 242 9.43 -31.24 13.93
N ALA A 243 8.17 -31.71 13.92
CA ALA A 243 7.83 -32.99 13.33
C ALA A 243 8.25 -33.05 11.85
N TRP A 244 7.96 -32.00 11.08
CA TRP A 244 8.31 -31.96 9.67
C TRP A 244 9.81 -31.85 9.46
N SER A 245 10.50 -31.06 10.27
CA SER A 245 11.95 -30.96 10.21
C SER A 245 12.60 -32.32 10.46
N ASP A 246 12.20 -33.04 11.50
CA ASP A 246 12.72 -34.37 11.82
C ASP A 246 12.50 -35.38 10.67
N LEU A 247 11.31 -35.38 10.07
CA LEU A 247 11.01 -36.23 8.90
C LEU A 247 11.86 -35.86 7.68
N ASP A 248 12.11 -34.57 7.43
CA ASP A 248 13.01 -34.10 6.37
C ASP A 248 14.46 -34.56 6.61
N TYR A 249 14.89 -34.65 7.88
CA TYR A 249 16.18 -35.22 8.29
C TYR A 249 16.24 -36.76 8.26
N GLY A 250 15.14 -37.43 7.90
CA GLY A 250 15.09 -38.89 7.75
C GLY A 250 14.72 -39.66 9.01
N GLN A 251 14.24 -38.97 10.06
CA GLN A 251 13.67 -39.65 11.22
C GLN A 251 12.36 -40.35 10.82
N ILE A 252 12.17 -41.58 11.31
CA ILE A 252 10.98 -42.39 11.00
C ILE A 252 9.96 -42.43 12.15
N TYR A 253 10.38 -42.04 13.35
CA TYR A 253 9.53 -41.93 14.54
C TYR A 253 9.36 -40.46 14.91
N GLN A 254 8.14 -40.08 15.31
CA GLN A 254 7.81 -38.70 15.62
C GLN A 254 7.36 -38.53 17.07
N HIS A 255 8.09 -37.70 17.82
CA HIS A 255 7.75 -37.36 19.20
C HIS A 255 6.76 -36.20 19.29
N TYR A 256 6.77 -35.31 18.30
CA TYR A 256 5.95 -34.09 18.30
C TYR A 256 4.54 -34.33 17.76
N VAL A 257 4.43 -35.10 16.67
CA VAL A 257 3.15 -35.53 16.07
C VAL A 257 3.24 -37.04 15.81
N PRO A 258 2.82 -37.90 16.76
CA PRO A 258 3.10 -39.34 16.74
C PRO A 258 2.63 -40.09 15.48
N GLU A 259 1.53 -39.65 14.87
CA GLU A 259 0.96 -40.24 13.66
C GLU A 259 1.59 -39.71 12.36
N ALA A 260 2.50 -38.74 12.45
CA ALA A 260 3.08 -38.10 11.28
C ALA A 260 4.16 -38.96 10.61
N THR A 261 4.07 -39.04 9.30
CA THR A 261 5.04 -39.63 8.38
C THR A 261 5.35 -38.63 7.28
N LYS A 262 6.42 -38.89 6.51
CA LYS A 262 6.80 -38.04 5.38
C LYS A 262 5.68 -37.87 4.35
N ASP A 263 4.81 -38.89 4.22
CA ASP A 263 3.74 -38.91 3.22
C ASP A 263 2.45 -38.23 3.69
N ASN A 264 2.22 -38.12 5.01
CA ASN A 264 0.94 -37.63 5.55
C ASN A 264 1.03 -36.32 6.34
N ILE A 265 2.23 -35.84 6.69
CA ILE A 265 2.37 -34.70 7.60
C ILE A 265 1.73 -33.42 7.06
N GLU A 266 1.81 -33.18 5.75
CA GLU A 266 1.16 -32.06 5.11
C GLU A 266 -0.37 -32.13 5.26
N ILE A 267 -0.95 -33.32 5.06
CA ILE A 267 -2.39 -33.57 5.18
C ILE A 267 -2.84 -33.34 6.63
N LEU A 268 -2.08 -33.84 7.59
CA LEU A 268 -2.35 -33.66 9.03
C LEU A 268 -2.30 -32.19 9.42
N LEU A 269 -1.31 -31.45 8.93
CA LEU A 269 -1.19 -30.02 9.20
C LEU A 269 -2.36 -29.23 8.58
N ILE A 270 -2.72 -29.50 7.33
CA ILE A 270 -3.88 -28.86 6.67
C ILE A 270 -5.16 -29.14 7.45
N LYS A 271 -5.33 -30.38 7.93
CA LYS A 271 -6.48 -30.75 8.76
C LYS A 271 -6.49 -29.94 10.07
N ARG A 272 -5.37 -29.88 10.78
CA ARG A 272 -5.26 -29.10 12.03
C ARG A 272 -5.54 -27.62 11.80
N ALA A 273 -5.03 -27.03 10.73
CA ALA A 273 -5.31 -25.64 10.35
C ALA A 273 -6.81 -25.40 10.16
N LYS A 274 -7.51 -26.30 9.45
CA LYS A 274 -8.97 -26.20 9.25
C LYS A 274 -9.75 -26.35 10.56
N GLU A 275 -9.30 -27.17 11.49
CA GLU A 275 -9.90 -27.29 12.82
C GLU A 275 -9.69 -26.00 13.63
N TRP A 276 -8.46 -25.50 13.66
CA TRP A 276 -8.12 -24.25 14.35
C TRP A 276 -8.97 -23.08 13.87
N LEU A 277 -9.18 -22.95 12.55
CA LEU A 277 -10.00 -21.87 11.97
C LEU A 277 -11.49 -21.98 12.32
N LYS A 278 -12.00 -23.19 12.59
CA LYS A 278 -13.37 -23.36 13.09
C LYS A 278 -13.50 -22.88 14.53
N ASP A 279 -12.47 -23.09 15.35
CA ASP A 279 -12.45 -22.69 16.75
C ASP A 279 -12.22 -21.17 16.92
N HIS A 280 -11.67 -20.50 15.90
CA HIS A 280 -11.29 -19.07 15.93
C HIS A 280 -12.04 -18.23 14.87
N GLN A 281 -13.36 -18.41 14.77
CA GLN A 281 -14.25 -17.56 13.97
C GLN A 281 -14.46 -16.16 14.60
N PHE A 282 -13.37 -15.42 14.83
CA PHE A 282 -13.47 -13.98 15.09
C PHE A 282 -13.33 -13.24 13.75
N SER A 283 -14.33 -12.43 13.40
CA SER A 283 -14.17 -11.31 12.47
C SER A 283 -13.65 -10.13 13.27
N LEU A 284 -12.59 -9.49 12.78
CA LEU A 284 -12.25 -8.13 13.20
C LEU A 284 -13.30 -7.23 12.55
N ASP A 285 -14.44 -7.07 13.20
CA ASP A 285 -15.45 -6.09 12.78
C ASP A 285 -14.87 -4.71 13.10
N ILE A 286 -14.25 -4.08 12.10
CA ILE A 286 -13.96 -2.64 12.16
C ILE A 286 -15.32 -1.95 12.08
N LYS A 287 -15.72 -1.29 13.17
CA LYS A 287 -17.00 -0.58 13.25
C LYS A 287 -16.98 0.58 12.26
N GLU A 288 -18.06 0.67 11.48
CA GLU A 288 -18.42 1.77 10.59
C GLU A 288 -18.43 3.14 11.30
#